data_AF-A0A0G3M8V3-F1
#
_entry.id   AF-A0A0G3M8V3-F1
#
_cell.length_a   1.000
_cell.length_b   1.000
_cell.length_c   1.000
_cell.angle_alpha   90.00
_cell.angle_beta   90.00
_cell.angle_gamma   90.00
#
_symmetry.space_group_name_H-M   'P 1'
#
loop_
_entity.id
_entity.type
_entity.pdbx_description
1 polymer ?
#
loop_
_entity_poly.entity_id
_entity_poly.type
_entity_poly.pdbx_seq_one_letter_code
_entity_poly.pdbx_strand_id
1 'polypeptide(L)'
;MIIFFFLFIITGSLTGFLIYETVGLKDQRICNILVNDKGISFLNREDTTIFEIKYEDLAFDAEGYKQDILSVSSGVGKFSSFKMNLCVFIKGKDQKIRKRFVNFNSIPLKNKYALMGHFLKGVRLFRPELNIDPRVYRDFYLDEKSLRFDPEIRRKDFIIKAISITVAFLILILVFYYTG
;
A
#
# COMPACT_ATOMS: atom_id res chain seq x y z
N MET A 1 17.48 -42.10 -21.42
CA MET A 1 16.43 -42.59 -20.49
C MET A 1 16.74 -42.24 -19.03
N ILE A 2 17.93 -42.56 -18.52
CA ILE A 2 18.35 -42.26 -17.13
C ILE A 2 18.33 -40.76 -16.78
N ILE A 3 18.78 -39.88 -17.69
CA ILE A 3 18.78 -38.43 -17.47
C ILE A 3 17.36 -37.87 -17.27
N PHE A 4 16.38 -38.34 -18.06
CA PHE A 4 14.99 -37.93 -17.92
C PHE A 4 14.38 -38.37 -16.59
N PHE A 5 14.80 -39.53 -16.07
CA PHE A 5 14.37 -40.03 -14.75
C PHE A 5 14.91 -39.15 -13.62
N PHE A 6 16.19 -38.75 -13.67
CA PHE A 6 16.76 -37.83 -12.69
C PHE A 6 16.11 -36.43 -12.75
N LEU A 7 15.86 -35.91 -13.95
CA LEU A 7 15.14 -34.64 -14.11
C LEU A 7 13.72 -34.70 -13.52
N PHE A 8 13.02 -35.82 -13.69
CA PHE A 8 11.70 -36.04 -13.09
C PHE A 8 11.75 -36.03 -11.56
N ILE A 9 12.73 -36.72 -10.95
CA ILE A 9 12.91 -36.73 -9.49
C ILE A 9 13.25 -35.34 -8.95
N ILE A 10 14.16 -34.61 -9.60
CA ILE A 10 14.55 -33.26 -9.18
C ILE A 10 13.34 -32.31 -9.27
N THR A 11 12.59 -32.37 -10.36
CA THR A 11 11.41 -31.52 -10.56
C THR A 11 10.30 -31.86 -9.57
N GLY A 12 10.06 -33.15 -9.31
CA GLY A 12 9.09 -33.61 -8.31
C GLY A 12 9.46 -33.19 -6.89
N SER A 13 10.74 -33.32 -6.52
CA SER A 13 11.26 -32.89 -5.21
C SER A 13 11.14 -31.38 -5.03
N LEU A 14 11.54 -30.59 -6.04
CA LEU A 14 11.42 -29.13 -6.01
C LEU A 14 9.96 -28.70 -5.90
N THR A 15 9.06 -29.33 -6.66
CA THR A 15 7.62 -29.03 -6.60
C THR A 15 7.03 -29.38 -5.23
N GLY A 16 7.39 -30.53 -4.67
CA GLY A 16 6.97 -30.93 -3.32
C GLY A 16 7.46 -29.99 -2.23
N PHE A 17 8.72 -29.56 -2.31
CA PHE A 17 9.30 -28.58 -1.39
C PHE A 17 8.57 -27.23 -1.47
N LEU A 18 8.32 -26.72 -2.68
CA LEU A 18 7.60 -25.46 -2.90
C LEU A 18 6.14 -25.52 -2.38
N ILE A 19 5.47 -26.68 -2.52
CA ILE A 19 4.12 -26.89 -1.96
C ILE A 19 4.18 -26.91 -0.44
N TYR A 20 5.11 -27.63 0.16
CA TYR A 20 5.27 -27.69 1.62
C TYR A 20 5.53 -26.30 2.21
N GLU A 21 6.44 -25.53 1.63
CA GLU A 21 6.74 -24.16 2.04
C GLU A 21 5.52 -23.24 1.85
N THR A 22 4.80 -23.38 0.73
CA THR A 22 3.57 -22.62 0.46
C THR A 22 2.47 -22.89 1.49
N VAL A 23 2.34 -24.15 1.94
CA VAL A 23 1.37 -24.56 2.96
C VAL A 23 1.82 -24.09 4.35
N GLY A 24 3.10 -24.22 4.70
CA GLY A 24 3.64 -23.76 6.00
C GLY A 24 3.57 -22.24 6.17
N LEU A 25 3.68 -21.48 5.09
CA LEU A 25 3.55 -20.01 5.11
C LEU A 25 2.10 -19.52 5.00
N LYS A 26 1.12 -20.43 4.85
CA LYS A 26 -0.29 -20.07 4.63
C LYS A 26 -0.86 -19.21 5.77
N ASP A 27 -0.44 -19.48 7.00
CA ASP A 27 -0.94 -18.79 8.19
C ASP A 27 -0.37 -17.37 8.35
N GLN A 28 0.71 -17.07 7.63
CA GLN A 28 1.37 -15.76 7.63
C GLN A 28 0.99 -14.89 6.43
N ARG A 29 0.23 -15.44 5.45
CA ARG A 29 -0.23 -14.67 4.29
C ARG A 29 -1.44 -13.83 4.64
N ILE A 30 -1.29 -12.52 4.45
CA ILE A 30 -2.41 -11.57 4.52
C ILE A 30 -3.43 -11.95 3.44
N CYS A 31 -4.66 -12.21 3.84
CA CYS A 31 -5.78 -12.55 2.96
C CYS A 31 -6.96 -11.60 3.13
N ASN A 32 -7.06 -10.91 4.26
CA ASN A 32 -8.11 -9.95 4.54
C ASN A 32 -7.57 -8.72 5.29
N ILE A 33 -8.22 -7.58 5.11
CA ILE A 33 -7.92 -6.33 5.82
C ILE A 33 -9.22 -5.83 6.45
N LEU A 34 -9.24 -5.78 7.78
CA LEU A 34 -10.37 -5.28 8.56
C LEU A 34 -10.03 -3.89 9.11
N VAL A 35 -10.95 -2.94 8.96
CA VAL A 35 -10.85 -1.60 9.58
C VAL A 35 -12.05 -1.45 10.50
N ASN A 36 -11.80 -1.14 11.77
CA ASN A 36 -12.82 -1.02 12.81
C ASN A 36 -12.51 0.16 13.76
N ASP A 37 -13.15 0.16 14.93
CA ASP A 37 -13.00 1.13 16.02
C ASP A 37 -11.67 1.04 16.77
N LYS A 38 -10.97 -0.09 16.71
CA LYS A 38 -9.63 -0.26 17.31
C LYS A 38 -8.52 0.21 16.38
N GLY A 39 -8.69 0.01 15.07
CA GLY A 39 -7.68 0.34 14.08
C GLY A 39 -7.84 -0.43 12.77
N ILE A 40 -6.71 -0.89 12.23
CA ILE A 40 -6.63 -1.74 11.05
C ILE A 40 -5.89 -3.03 11.37
N SER A 41 -6.51 -4.15 11.04
CA SER A 41 -6.00 -5.51 11.28
C SER A 41 -5.81 -6.22 9.93
N PHE A 42 -4.65 -6.84 9.75
CA PHE A 42 -4.29 -7.67 8.61
C PHE A 42 -4.44 -9.13 9.02
N LEU A 43 -5.35 -9.83 8.36
CA LEU A 43 -5.78 -11.17 8.77
C LEU A 43 -5.32 -12.22 7.77
N ASN A 44 -5.07 -13.44 8.25
CA ASN A 44 -4.84 -14.60 7.40
C ASN A 44 -6.17 -15.18 6.86
N ARG A 45 -6.14 -16.38 6.28
CA ARG A 45 -7.36 -17.04 5.74
C ARG A 45 -8.35 -17.49 6.81
N GLU A 46 -7.89 -17.64 8.05
CA GLU A 46 -8.67 -18.11 9.20
C GLU A 46 -9.12 -16.92 10.06
N ASP A 47 -9.11 -15.71 9.48
CA ASP A 47 -9.39 -14.43 10.16
C ASP A 47 -8.53 -14.18 11.41
N THR A 48 -7.41 -14.88 11.54
CA THR A 48 -6.45 -14.66 12.61
C THR A 48 -5.60 -13.44 12.29
N THR A 49 -5.44 -12.55 13.27
CA THR A 49 -4.67 -11.31 13.09
C THR A 49 -3.18 -11.62 12.99
N ILE A 50 -2.60 -11.37 11.81
CA ILE A 50 -1.16 -11.44 11.57
C ILE A 50 -0.49 -10.18 12.14
N PHE A 51 -1.10 -9.03 11.89
CA PHE A 51 -0.56 -7.75 12.27
C PHE A 51 -1.66 -6.69 12.42
N GLU A 52 -1.51 -5.75 13.35
CA GLU A 52 -2.49 -4.71 13.65
C GLU A 52 -1.83 -3.35 13.88
N ILE A 53 -2.45 -2.28 13.36
CA ILE A 53 -2.14 -0.89 13.72
C ILE A 53 -3.36 -0.34 14.42
N LYS A 54 -3.24 -0.10 15.73
CA LYS A 54 -4.30 0.51 16.51
C LYS A 54 -4.22 2.02 16.50
N TYR A 55 -5.36 2.69 16.67
CA TYR A 55 -5.39 4.16 16.78
C TYR A 55 -4.65 4.65 18.03
N GLU A 56 -4.71 3.92 19.15
CA GLU A 56 -4.00 4.25 20.39
C GLU A 56 -2.47 4.28 20.21
N ASP A 57 -1.95 3.43 19.32
CA ASP A 57 -0.51 3.31 19.08
C ASP A 57 0.03 4.37 18.12
N LEU A 58 -0.84 5.14 17.44
CA LEU A 58 -0.40 6.20 16.53
C LEU A 58 0.39 7.29 17.30
N ALA A 59 1.34 7.93 16.65
CA ALA A 59 2.18 8.94 17.27
C ALA A 59 2.34 10.16 16.38
N PHE A 60 2.73 11.27 16.99
CA PHE A 60 3.22 12.41 16.24
C PHE A 60 4.51 12.06 15.51
N ASP A 61 4.78 12.75 14.41
CA ASP A 61 6.09 12.71 13.78
C ASP A 61 7.15 13.31 14.73
N ALA A 62 8.17 12.51 15.06
CA ALA A 62 9.27 12.92 15.92
C ALA A 62 10.22 13.91 15.24
N GLU A 63 10.24 13.95 13.90
CA GLU A 63 11.13 14.80 13.11
C GLU A 63 10.57 16.22 12.88
N GLY A 64 9.41 16.54 13.46
CA GLY A 64 8.86 17.90 13.47
C GLY A 64 8.27 18.37 12.14
N TYR A 65 8.05 17.47 11.18
CA TYR A 65 7.16 17.78 10.06
C TYR A 65 5.76 18.07 10.62
N LYS A 66 5.09 19.10 10.10
CA LYS A 66 3.76 19.52 10.60
C LYS A 66 2.67 18.44 10.43
N GLN A 67 2.96 17.30 9.81
CA GLN A 67 2.00 16.28 9.42
C GLN A 67 2.42 14.90 9.93
N ASP A 68 1.49 14.20 10.56
CA ASP A 68 1.70 12.91 11.23
C ASP A 68 1.25 11.72 10.37
N ILE A 69 0.37 11.97 9.41
CA ILE A 69 -0.11 10.98 8.45
C ILE A 69 0.26 11.43 7.05
N LEU A 70 1.08 10.63 6.36
CA LEU A 70 1.77 11.02 5.14
C LEU A 70 1.42 10.11 3.96
N SER A 71 1.54 10.66 2.75
CA SER A 71 1.56 9.90 1.50
C SER A 71 3.00 9.84 1.00
N VAL A 72 3.57 8.64 0.90
CA VAL A 72 5.00 8.45 0.59
C VAL A 72 5.17 7.37 -0.49
N SER A 73 6.00 7.66 -1.50
CA SER A 73 6.39 6.69 -2.52
C SER A 73 7.23 5.55 -1.95
N SER A 74 7.05 4.33 -2.45
CA SER A 74 8.03 3.26 -2.17
C SER A 74 9.33 3.51 -2.94
N GLY A 75 10.49 3.43 -2.30
CA GLY A 75 11.82 3.54 -2.94
C GLY A 75 12.61 4.80 -2.53
N VAL A 76 13.93 4.77 -2.72
CA VAL A 76 14.86 5.85 -2.35
C VAL A 76 15.50 6.44 -3.61
N GLY A 77 15.53 7.77 -3.72
CA GLY A 77 16.22 8.47 -4.80
C GLY A 77 15.59 8.24 -6.18
N LYS A 78 16.44 8.02 -7.20
CA LYS A 78 16.04 7.92 -8.62
C LYS A 78 15.13 6.72 -8.96
N PHE A 79 14.92 5.81 -8.02
CA PHE A 79 14.08 4.61 -8.18
C PHE A 79 12.78 4.67 -7.37
N SER A 80 12.33 5.87 -6.96
CA SER A 80 11.05 6.03 -6.29
C SER A 80 9.90 5.58 -7.21
N SER A 81 9.10 4.65 -6.73
CA SER A 81 7.88 4.20 -7.39
C SER A 81 6.87 5.33 -7.47
N PHE A 82 6.17 5.46 -8.60
CA PHE A 82 4.99 6.32 -8.72
C PHE A 82 3.84 5.93 -7.78
N LYS A 83 3.94 4.75 -7.15
CA LYS A 83 2.94 4.25 -6.21
C LYS A 83 3.15 4.87 -4.83
N MET A 84 2.17 5.67 -4.41
CA MET A 84 2.09 6.22 -3.07
C MET A 84 1.53 5.20 -2.08
N ASN A 85 2.05 5.24 -0.85
CA ASN A 85 1.60 4.43 0.26
C ASN A 85 1.27 5.33 1.44
N LEU A 86 0.22 4.97 2.17
CA LEU A 86 -0.12 5.64 3.41
C LEU A 86 0.94 5.30 4.44
N CYS A 87 1.42 6.32 5.13
CA CYS A 87 2.45 6.20 6.13
C CYS A 87 2.01 6.88 7.42
N VAL A 88 2.27 6.19 8.54
CA VAL A 88 1.91 6.61 9.89
C VAL A 88 3.12 6.43 10.80
N PHE A 89 3.14 7.16 11.92
CA PHE A 89 4.10 6.93 13.00
C PHE A 89 3.43 6.14 14.12
N ILE A 90 4.14 5.17 14.66
CA ILE A 90 3.64 4.29 15.72
C ILE A 90 4.59 4.33 16.90
N LYS A 91 4.04 4.46 18.10
CA LYS A 91 4.77 4.35 19.35
C LYS A 91 4.94 2.88 19.73
N GLY A 92 6.18 2.39 19.68
CA GLY A 92 6.51 1.03 20.10
C GLY A 92 6.41 0.84 21.61
N LYS A 93 6.40 -0.42 22.06
CA LYS A 93 6.47 -0.77 23.49
C LYS A 93 7.72 -0.22 24.18
N ASP A 94 8.80 -0.06 23.43
CA ASP A 94 10.06 0.58 23.83
C ASP A 94 9.98 2.12 23.89
N GLN A 95 8.78 2.69 23.78
CA GLN A 95 8.50 4.13 23.70
C GLN A 95 9.12 4.83 22.48
N LYS A 96 9.75 4.09 21.56
CA LYS A 96 10.35 4.66 20.35
C LYS A 96 9.29 4.82 19.28
N ILE A 97 9.28 5.99 18.65
CA ILE A 97 8.41 6.29 17.51
C ILE A 97 9.06 5.74 16.25
N ARG A 98 8.29 5.00 15.46
CA ARG A 98 8.76 4.39 14.21
C ARG A 98 7.79 4.70 13.08
N LYS A 99 8.35 5.08 11.93
CA LYS A 99 7.61 5.24 10.69
C LYS A 99 7.16 3.88 10.16
N ARG A 100 5.90 3.78 9.72
CA ARG A 100 5.32 2.53 9.20
C ARG A 100 4.41 2.77 8.01
N PHE A 101 4.50 1.89 7.02
CA PHE A 101 3.58 1.87 5.89
C PHE A 101 2.33 1.08 6.24
N VAL A 102 1.16 1.64 5.94
CA VAL A 102 -0.12 0.94 5.98
C VAL A 102 -0.34 0.29 4.62
N ASN A 103 0.03 -0.99 4.51
CA ASN A 103 0.11 -1.67 3.23
C ASN A 103 -1.24 -2.22 2.75
N PHE A 104 -2.13 -1.34 2.27
CA PHE A 104 -3.39 -1.72 1.61
C PHE A 104 -3.19 -2.46 0.28
N ASN A 105 -1.94 -2.59 -0.20
CA ASN A 105 -1.60 -3.29 -1.43
C ASN A 105 -1.02 -4.68 -1.18
N SER A 106 -1.06 -5.18 0.07
CA SER A 106 -0.67 -6.54 0.41
C SER A 106 -1.51 -7.60 -0.31
N ILE A 107 -2.75 -7.24 -0.66
CA ILE A 107 -3.69 -8.04 -1.44
C ILE A 107 -4.43 -7.17 -2.48
N PRO A 108 -4.91 -7.75 -3.60
CA PRO A 108 -5.68 -7.01 -4.60
C PRO A 108 -7.08 -6.66 -4.09
N LEU A 109 -7.23 -5.46 -3.51
CA LEU A 109 -8.51 -4.95 -2.98
C LEU A 109 -9.21 -4.02 -3.98
N LYS A 110 -10.44 -4.37 -4.37
CA LYS A 110 -11.29 -3.51 -5.22
C LYS A 110 -11.69 -2.21 -4.50
N ASN A 111 -11.95 -2.30 -3.20
CA ASN A 111 -12.42 -1.20 -2.33
C ASN A 111 -11.29 -0.55 -1.52
N LYS A 112 -10.02 -0.66 -1.94
CA LYS A 112 -8.85 -0.21 -1.14
C LYS A 112 -8.94 1.25 -0.68
N TYR A 113 -9.40 2.15 -1.53
CA TYR A 113 -9.51 3.58 -1.21
C TYR A 113 -10.63 3.83 -0.20
N ALA A 114 -11.73 3.07 -0.28
CA ALA A 114 -12.81 3.15 0.69
C ALA A 114 -12.36 2.64 2.07
N LEU A 115 -11.61 1.53 2.13
CA LEU A 115 -10.99 1.04 3.36
C LEU A 115 -10.03 2.07 3.97
N MET A 116 -9.23 2.71 3.13
CA MET A 116 -8.30 3.74 3.59
C MET A 116 -9.02 4.99 4.11
N GLY A 117 -10.09 5.42 3.44
CA GLY A 117 -10.96 6.49 3.91
C GLY A 117 -11.60 6.17 5.26
N HIS A 118 -12.07 4.93 5.45
CA HIS A 118 -12.58 4.44 6.73
C HIS A 118 -11.52 4.49 7.84
N PHE A 119 -10.29 4.06 7.54
CA PHE A 119 -9.19 4.11 8.50
C PHE A 119 -8.88 5.56 8.89
N LEU A 120 -8.77 6.47 7.91
CA LEU A 120 -8.53 7.90 8.18
C LEU A 120 -9.68 8.56 8.94
N LYS A 121 -10.92 8.09 8.75
CA LYS A 121 -12.07 8.55 9.52
C LYS A 121 -11.93 8.12 10.98
N GLY A 122 -11.45 6.90 11.22
CA GLY A 122 -11.08 6.43 12.55
C GLY A 122 -9.94 7.28 13.15
N VAL A 123 -8.90 7.59 12.38
CA VAL A 123 -7.82 8.49 12.84
C VAL A 123 -8.38 9.84 13.31
N ARG A 124 -9.23 10.50 12.51
CA ARG A 124 -9.87 11.77 12.92
C ARG A 124 -10.75 11.65 14.16
N LEU A 125 -11.40 10.49 14.35
CA LEU A 125 -12.33 10.28 15.45
C LEU A 125 -11.60 9.97 16.77
N PHE A 126 -10.63 9.05 16.71
CA PHE A 126 -9.96 8.53 17.90
C PHE A 126 -8.66 9.27 18.23
N ARG A 127 -8.06 9.96 17.25
CA ARG A 127 -6.80 10.71 17.37
C ARG A 127 -6.89 12.07 16.65
N PRO A 128 -7.85 12.94 17.01
CA PRO A 128 -8.10 14.21 16.33
C PRO A 128 -6.92 15.19 16.39
N GLU A 129 -5.98 14.99 17.30
CA GLU A 129 -4.78 15.80 17.44
C GLU A 129 -3.72 15.53 16.35
N LEU A 130 -3.82 14.41 15.63
CA LEU A 130 -2.90 14.05 14.54
C LEU A 130 -3.27 14.77 13.25
N ASN A 131 -2.28 15.40 12.61
CA ASN A 131 -2.45 16.14 11.37
C ASN A 131 -2.26 15.23 10.16
N ILE A 132 -3.26 15.17 9.29
CA ILE A 132 -3.18 14.45 8.02
C ILE A 132 -2.65 15.39 6.94
N ASP A 133 -1.61 14.98 6.23
CA ASP A 133 -1.09 15.73 5.09
C ASP A 133 -2.15 15.84 3.97
N PRO A 134 -2.48 17.04 3.46
CA PRO A 134 -3.44 17.21 2.37
C PRO A 134 -3.13 16.37 1.12
N ARG A 135 -1.85 16.02 0.89
CA ARG A 135 -1.43 15.10 -0.19
C ARG A 135 -2.06 13.71 -0.04
N VAL A 136 -2.35 13.25 1.18
CA VAL A 136 -3.03 11.98 1.42
C VAL A 136 -4.40 11.97 0.73
N TYR A 137 -5.17 13.05 0.82
CA TYR A 137 -6.49 13.12 0.18
C TYR A 137 -6.39 13.05 -1.34
N ARG A 138 -5.46 13.82 -1.91
CA ARG A 138 -5.25 13.86 -3.35
C ARG A 138 -4.69 12.55 -3.91
N ASP A 139 -3.63 12.02 -3.32
CA ASP A 139 -2.91 10.85 -3.84
C ASP A 139 -3.77 9.56 -3.73
N PHE A 140 -4.78 9.58 -2.88
CA PHE A 140 -5.69 8.46 -2.65
C PHE A 140 -7.14 8.73 -3.05
N TYR A 141 -7.39 9.84 -3.75
CA TYR A 141 -8.69 10.19 -4.33
C TYR A 141 -9.83 10.23 -3.29
N LEU A 142 -9.54 10.81 -2.12
CA LEU A 142 -10.48 10.97 -1.02
C LEU A 142 -10.97 12.42 -0.94
N ASP A 143 -12.26 12.61 -0.70
CA ASP A 143 -12.78 13.92 -0.29
C ASP A 143 -12.23 14.28 1.10
N GLU A 144 -11.65 15.46 1.23
CA GLU A 144 -11.01 15.90 2.47
C GLU A 144 -12.00 15.99 3.64
N LYS A 145 -13.26 16.36 3.40
CA LYS A 145 -14.24 16.54 4.48
C LYS A 145 -14.85 15.21 4.89
N SER A 146 -15.37 14.45 3.93
CA SER A 146 -16.10 13.20 4.19
C SER A 146 -15.20 11.98 4.29
N LEU A 147 -13.94 12.06 3.83
CA LEU A 147 -12.99 10.94 3.72
C LEU A 147 -13.53 9.78 2.87
N ARG A 148 -14.43 10.09 1.94
CA ARG A 148 -15.01 9.09 1.04
C ARG A 148 -14.20 9.07 -0.24
N PHE A 149 -13.99 7.86 -0.76
CA PHE A 149 -13.39 7.68 -2.06
C PHE A 149 -14.32 8.22 -3.15
N ASP A 150 -13.78 9.07 -4.01
CA ASP A 150 -14.48 9.60 -5.18
C ASP A 150 -13.93 8.93 -6.47
N PRO A 151 -14.73 8.04 -7.11
CA PRO A 151 -14.31 7.38 -8.33
C PRO A 151 -14.12 8.35 -9.51
N GLU A 152 -14.83 9.48 -9.53
CA GLU A 152 -14.72 10.48 -10.60
C GLU A 152 -13.38 11.22 -10.53
N ILE A 153 -12.89 11.55 -9.33
CA ILE A 153 -11.55 12.13 -9.16
C ILE A 153 -10.48 11.17 -9.69
N ARG A 154 -10.56 9.89 -9.29
CA ARG A 154 -9.63 8.86 -9.78
C ARG A 154 -9.68 8.70 -11.30
N ARG A 155 -10.89 8.68 -11.87
CA ARG A 155 -11.09 8.52 -13.31
C ARG A 155 -10.50 9.70 -14.08
N LYS A 156 -10.76 10.94 -13.63
CA LYS A 156 -10.22 12.16 -14.24
C LYS A 156 -8.69 12.18 -14.19
N ASP A 157 -8.10 11.87 -13.02
CA ASP A 157 -6.64 11.80 -12.88
C ASP A 157 -6.02 10.74 -13.81
N PHE A 158 -6.65 9.57 -13.94
CA PHE A 158 -6.20 8.54 -14.88
C PHE A 158 -6.25 9.02 -16.34
N ILE A 159 -7.32 9.69 -16.75
CA ILE A 159 -7.46 10.25 -18.11
C ILE A 159 -6.40 11.30 -18.38
N ILE A 160 -6.18 12.24 -17.44
CA ILE A 160 -5.17 13.30 -17.57
C ILE A 160 -3.77 12.69 -17.72
N LYS A 161 -3.45 11.70 -16.88
CA LYS A 161 -2.16 10.99 -16.95
C LYS A 161 -1.98 10.26 -18.28
N ALA A 162 -3.02 9.56 -18.75
CA ALA A 162 -2.98 8.88 -20.05
C ALA A 162 -2.71 9.86 -21.19
N ILE A 163 -3.45 10.98 -21.25
CA ILE A 163 -3.25 12.03 -22.25
C ILE A 163 -1.83 12.60 -22.18
N SER A 164 -1.32 12.88 -20.98
CA SER A 164 0.03 13.42 -20.79
C SER A 164 1.12 12.49 -21.32
N ILE A 165 0.98 11.18 -21.10
CA ILE A 165 1.92 10.16 -21.61
C ILE A 165 1.82 10.07 -23.13
N THR A 166 0.61 10.09 -23.70
CA THR A 166 0.41 10.07 -25.15
C THR A 166 1.06 11.27 -25.82
N VAL A 167 0.88 12.48 -25.28
CA VAL A 167 1.50 13.70 -25.83
C VAL A 167 3.02 13.64 -25.73
N ALA A 168 3.57 13.22 -24.59
CA ALA A 168 5.01 13.06 -24.41
C ALA A 168 5.61 12.07 -25.42
N PHE A 169 4.92 10.95 -25.68
CA PHE A 169 5.34 9.95 -26.65
C PHE A 169 5.31 10.47 -28.10
N LEU A 170 4.28 11.25 -28.47
CA LEU A 170 4.19 11.88 -29.79
C LEU A 170 5.32 12.90 -30.02
N ILE A 171 5.63 13.72 -29.01
CA ILE A 171 6.76 14.66 -29.06
C ILE A 171 8.07 13.90 -29.26
N LEU A 172 8.27 12.80 -28.54
CA LEU A 172 9.46 11.97 -28.66
C LEU A 172 9.62 11.41 -30.08
N ILE A 173 8.55 10.89 -30.69
CA ILE A 173 8.56 10.40 -32.07
C ILE A 173 8.91 11.51 -33.05
N LEU A 174 8.30 12.69 -32.91
CA LEU A 174 8.60 13.84 -33.77
C LEU A 174 10.07 14.22 -33.69
N VAL A 175 10.63 14.31 -32.48
CA VAL A 175 12.06 14.60 -32.29
C VAL A 175 12.91 13.57 -33.03
N PHE A 176 12.66 12.27 -32.80
CA PHE A 176 13.41 11.20 -33.49
C PHE A 176 13.28 11.26 -35.02
N TYR A 177 12.11 11.61 -35.55
CA TYR A 177 11.88 11.75 -36.99
C TYR A 177 12.66 12.92 -37.61
N TYR A 178 12.83 14.03 -36.88
CA TYR A 178 13.55 15.20 -37.38
C TYR A 178 15.06 15.17 -37.10
N THR A 179 15.53 14.36 -36.14
CA THR A 179 16.95 14.26 -35.78
C THR A 179 17.65 13.00 -36.31
N GLY A 180 16.90 12.04 -36.86
CA GLY A 180 17.43 10.82 -37.48
C GLY A 180 17.32 10.87 -38.99
#